data_AF-A0A3N5ZA96-F1
#
_entry.id   AF-A0A3N5ZA96-F1
#
_cell.length_a   1.000
_cell.length_b   1.000
_cell.length_c   1.000
_cell.angle_alpha   90.00
_cell.angle_beta   90.00
_cell.angle_gamma   90.00
#
_symmetry.space_group_name_H-M   'P 1'
#
loop_
_entity.id
_entity.type
_entity.pdbx_description
1 polymer ?
#
loop_
_entity_poly.entity_id
_entity_poly.type
_entity_poly.pdbx_seq_one_letter_code
_entity_poly.pdbx_strand_id
1 'polypeptide(L)' 'MKGSDVSGKVINKADIKKSANIAIGEDATANMGAVTMKNSKVSGKIVNKADVKKSANIAIGKDSKANMGSVTAE' A
#
# COMPACT_ATOMS: atom_id res chain seq x y z
N MET A 1 2.59 4.48 -6.93
CA MET A 1 3.52 5.01 -7.94
C MET A 1 3.47 4.09 -9.15
N LYS A 2 3.41 4.64 -10.36
CA LYS A 2 3.37 3.85 -11.60
C LYS A 2 4.34 4.47 -12.61
N GLY A 3 5.20 3.66 -13.21
CA GLY A 3 6.12 4.11 -14.26
C GLY A 3 7.13 5.17 -13.79
N SER A 4 7.48 5.21 -12.50
CA SER A 4 8.33 6.25 -11.94
C SER A 4 9.78 5.77 -11.81
N ASP A 5 10.75 6.63 -12.11
CA ASP A 5 12.16 6.43 -11.75
C ASP A 5 12.55 7.43 -10.66
N VAL A 6 12.92 6.93 -9.49
CA VAL A 6 13.20 7.74 -8.30
C VAL A 6 14.65 7.55 -7.90
N SER A 7 15.44 8.61 -8.03
CA SER A 7 16.83 8.62 -7.60
C SER A 7 17.03 8.77 -6.08
N GLY A 8 15.97 9.19 -5.37
CA GLY A 8 15.98 9.51 -3.94
C GLY A 8 15.30 8.47 -3.04
N LYS A 9 14.81 8.93 -1.88
CA LYS A 9 14.10 8.10 -0.91
C LYS A 9 12.59 8.17 -1.13
N VAL A 10 11.92 7.03 -1.04
CA VAL A 10 10.45 6.97 -0.92
C VAL A 10 10.12 6.74 0.55
N ILE A 11 9.38 7.66 1.17
CA ILE A 11 9.04 7.57 2.60
C ILE A 11 7.53 7.69 2.75
N ASN A 12 6.89 6.65 3.27
CA ASN A 12 5.51 6.69 3.74
C ASN A 12 5.50 6.65 5.27
N LYS A 13 4.77 7.58 5.89
CA LYS A 13 4.51 7.59 7.33
C LYS A 13 3.00 7.66 7.53
N ALA A 14 2.42 6.61 8.11
CA ALA A 14 1.00 6.51 8.35
C ALA A 14 0.73 6.20 9.82
N ASP A 15 -0.21 6.92 10.43
CA ASP A 15 -0.78 6.61 11.75
C ASP A 15 -2.29 6.42 11.54
N ILE A 16 -2.73 5.17 11.57
CA ILE A 16 -4.10 4.77 11.22
C ILE A 16 -4.73 4.08 12.42
N LYS A 17 -5.82 4.67 12.92
CA LYS A 17 -6.51 4.19 14.13
C LYS A 17 -7.98 3.98 13.82
N LYS A 18 -8.54 2.86 14.29
CA LYS A 18 -9.99 2.58 14.25
C LYS A 18 -10.61 2.81 12.87
N SER A 19 -9.91 2.43 11.80
CA SER A 19 -10.32 2.70 10.42
C SER A 19 -10.70 1.41 9.70
N ALA A 20 -11.58 1.50 8.72
CA ALA A 20 -11.87 0.42 7.80
C ALA A 20 -11.62 0.90 6.35
N ASN A 21 -10.82 0.17 5.59
CA ASN A 21 -10.65 0.37 4.15
C ASN A 21 -11.14 -0.89 3.44
N ILE A 22 -12.20 -0.77 2.66
CA ILE A 22 -12.92 -1.91 2.09
C ILE A 22 -13.02 -1.72 0.58
N ALA A 23 -12.55 -2.71 -0.18
CA ALA A 23 -12.73 -2.79 -1.62
C ALA A 23 -13.49 -4.08 -1.96
N ILE A 24 -14.50 -4.00 -2.83
CA ILE A 24 -15.36 -5.14 -3.19
C ILE A 24 -15.45 -5.23 -4.71
N GLY A 25 -15.22 -6.41 -5.27
CA GLY A 25 -15.24 -6.69 -6.71
C GLY A 25 -14.11 -7.62 -7.15
N GLU A 26 -14.22 -8.17 -8.35
CA GLU A 26 -13.09 -8.84 -9.02
C GLU A 26 -11.92 -7.84 -9.20
N ASP A 27 -10.69 -8.30 -8.96
CA ASP A 27 -9.46 -7.49 -9.00
C ASP A 27 -9.43 -6.29 -8.03
N ALA A 28 -10.35 -6.22 -7.08
CA ALA A 28 -10.43 -5.11 -6.13
C ALA A 28 -9.17 -5.04 -5.26
N THR A 29 -8.59 -3.84 -5.14
CA THR A 29 -7.39 -3.63 -4.32
C THR A 29 -7.65 -2.60 -3.22
N ALA A 30 -7.50 -3.03 -1.95
CA ALA A 30 -7.58 -2.17 -0.78
C ALA A 30 -6.16 -1.89 -0.23
N ASN A 31 -5.67 -0.66 -0.36
CA ASN A 31 -4.36 -0.24 0.16
C ASN A 31 -4.53 0.69 1.38
N MET A 32 -4.12 0.25 2.57
CA MET A 32 -4.18 1.05 3.81
C MET A 32 -2.78 1.26 4.40
N GLY A 33 -2.30 2.50 4.40
CA GLY A 33 -0.96 2.82 4.94
C GLY A 33 0.18 2.11 4.20
N ALA A 34 -0.03 1.79 2.92
CA ALA A 34 0.90 1.01 2.10
C ALA A 34 1.54 1.85 1.00
N VAL A 35 2.68 1.39 0.50
CA VAL A 35 3.35 1.92 -0.71
C VAL A 35 3.20 0.88 -1.81
N THR A 36 2.55 1.23 -2.92
CA THR A 36 2.48 0.37 -4.12
C THR A 36 3.27 1.00 -5.26
N MET A 37 4.17 0.23 -5.86
CA MET A 37 5.03 0.65 -6.96
C MET A 37 4.81 -0.33 -8.12
N LYS A 38 4.24 0.18 -9.22
CA LYS A 38 4.01 -0.58 -10.45
C LYS A 38 4.99 -0.14 -11.53
N ASN A 39 5.77 -1.06 -12.12
CA ASN A 39 6.75 -0.76 -13.15
C ASN A 39 7.61 0.47 -12.81
N SER A 40 8.09 0.54 -11.56
CA SER A 40 8.82 1.72 -11.05
C SER A 40 10.18 1.29 -10.53
N LYS A 41 11.18 2.17 -10.69
CA LYS A 41 12.54 1.99 -10.21
C LYS A 41 12.83 2.97 -9.08
N VAL A 42 13.45 2.49 -8.01
CA VAL A 42 13.94 3.32 -6.92
C VAL A 42 15.39 2.98 -6.69
N SER A 43 16.31 3.91 -6.96
CA SER A 43 17.74 3.71 -6.70
C SER A 43 18.17 4.08 -5.28
N GLY A 44 17.26 4.66 -4.48
CA GLY A 44 17.47 4.95 -3.06
C GLY A 44 16.73 4.01 -2.11
N LYS A 45 16.44 4.48 -0.91
CA LYS A 45 15.75 3.68 0.13
C LYS A 45 14.24 3.87 0.07
N ILE A 46 13.51 2.78 0.33
CA ILE A 46 12.06 2.81 0.54
C ILE A 46 11.80 2.55 2.04
N VAL A 47 11.11 3.47 2.70
CA VAL A 47 10.77 3.38 4.12
C VAL A 47 9.27 3.52 4.26
N ASN A 48 8.58 2.45 4.64
CA ASN A 48 7.19 2.52 5.07
C ASN A 48 7.10 2.38 6.59
N LYS A 49 6.70 3.44 7.27
CA LYS A 49 6.44 3.47 8.70
C LYS A 49 4.94 3.63 8.93
N ALA A 50 4.23 2.52 9.03
CA ALA A 50 2.80 2.49 9.29
C ALA A 50 2.53 1.99 10.73
N ASP A 51 1.99 2.85 11.58
CA ASP A 51 1.40 2.48 12.87
C ASP A 51 -0.10 2.28 12.66
N VAL A 52 -0.53 1.02 12.57
CA VAL A 52 -1.93 0.67 12.30
C VAL A 52 -2.52 -0.01 13.53
N LYS A 53 -3.54 0.62 14.13
CA LYS A 53 -4.17 0.15 15.38
C LYS A 53 -5.67 -0.02 15.21
N LYS A 54 -6.19 -1.17 15.64
CA LYS A 54 -7.64 -1.47 15.67
C LYS A 54 -8.33 -1.18 14.33
N SER A 55 -7.66 -1.43 13.21
CA SER A 55 -8.14 -1.11 11.88
C SER A 55 -8.29 -2.36 11.03
N ALA A 56 -9.15 -2.31 10.03
CA ALA A 56 -9.42 -3.41 9.10
C ALA A 56 -9.16 -2.95 7.66
N ASN A 57 -8.38 -3.73 6.91
CA ASN A 57 -8.18 -3.52 5.47
C ASN A 57 -8.68 -4.77 4.75
N ILE A 58 -9.77 -4.64 4.01
CA ILE A 58 -10.54 -5.78 3.51
C ILE A 58 -10.69 -5.62 1.99
N ALA A 59 -10.36 -6.67 1.24
CA ALA A 59 -10.66 -6.79 -0.18
C ALA A 59 -11.47 -8.07 -0.39
N ILE A 60 -12.61 -7.98 -1.10
CA ILE A 60 -13.54 -9.10 -1.30
C ILE A 60 -13.82 -9.25 -2.80
N GLY A 61 -13.47 -10.41 -3.35
CA GLY A 61 -13.70 -10.78 -4.75
C GLY A 61 -12.57 -11.64 -5.30
N LYS A 62 -12.78 -12.21 -6.49
CA LYS A 62 -11.76 -12.99 -7.20
C LYS A 62 -10.55 -12.10 -7.52
N ASP A 63 -9.33 -12.63 -7.34
CA ASP A 63 -8.06 -11.94 -7.58
C ASP A 63 -7.88 -10.61 -6.81
N SER A 64 -8.67 -10.40 -5.75
CA SER A 64 -8.60 -9.20 -4.92
C SER A 64 -7.39 -9.19 -3.98
N LYS A 65 -6.89 -7.99 -3.65
CA LYS A 65 -5.68 -7.79 -2.82
C LYS A 65 -5.93 -6.76 -1.72
N ALA A 66 -5.54 -7.09 -0.49
CA ALA A 66 -5.55 -6.16 0.64
C ALA A 66 -4.12 -5.93 1.16
N ASN A 67 -3.58 -4.72 0.95
CA ASN A 67 -2.24 -4.33 1.40
C ASN A 67 -2.33 -3.37 2.59
N MET A 68 -1.95 -3.81 3.80
CA MET A 68 -1.98 -3.00 5.01
C MET A 68 -0.58 -2.80 5.56
N GLY A 69 -0.11 -1.56 5.65
CA GLY A 69 1.21 -1.26 6.21
C GLY A 69 2.39 -1.85 5.42
N SER A 70 2.20 -2.18 4.14
CA SER A 70 3.18 -2.92 3.33
C SER A 70 3.88 -2.05 2.28
N VAL A 71 4.93 -2.60 1.68
CA VAL A 71 5.50 -2.09 0.43
C VAL A 71 5.30 -3.19 -0.62
N THR A 72 4.61 -2.86 -1.72
CA THR A 72 4.38 -3.76 -2.85
C THR A 72 5.13 -3.22 -4.06
N ALA A 73 5.97 -4.05 -4.65
CA ALA A 73 6.69 -3.78 -5.89
C ALA A 73 6.28 -4.82 -6.93
N GLU A 74 5.72 -4.37 -8.05
CA GLU A 74 5.20 -5.21 -9.13
C GLU A 74 5.42 -4.58 -10.50
#